data_AF-A0A2K0U770-F1
#
_entry.id   AF-A0A2K0U770-F1
#
_cell.length_a   1.000
_cell.length_b   1.000
_cell.length_c   1.000
_cell.angle_alpha   90.00
_cell.angle_beta   90.00
_cell.angle_gamma   90.00
#
_symmetry.space_group_name_H-M   'P 1'
#
loop_
_entity.id
_entity.type
_entity.pdbx_description
1 polymer ?
#
loop_
_entity_poly.entity_id
_entity_poly.type
_entity_poly.pdbx_seq_one_letter_code
_entity_poly.pdbx_strand_id
1 'polypeptide(L)'
;MISHKYLLDQISISNNNSGLGAAAAVLRGRLIRTGIYSPFIDKQPQAALGRRRAAALPSSNLPPSKDYHAKPDALELSSLRQAMESNNKPDGPIGSIEEPGVKAEGQLIHAMRREVAELLGRQQTSFPGAQPVSFARQHLDELSRQDYYICEKSDGIRYILYLTEDENQGEAHYLIDRKNDYWFITNKNLHFPRENDVSAFHTATLIDGELVWDNLPNGEKQARFLVFDCLVMDGNKLMDRSLDKRLAYFRERLYTPYKKLFKDFPDELQYQPFIVEMKPFQLGYGIDMMFKQILPNLKHGNDGLIFTCRNTAYKHGTDPHILKWKPPEENTIDLRLKLTFPTVEPDEWERKEGITEPFVDYDSVPKAELFVYKGDGPEKYERFDDLYITEEEWETLKGLNDPLNDRIVECNQDDQRRWRLLRFRDDKKEANHTSTVTSVLESIKDRVSVKDLSDAAGHIRDNWKARAAREAPRPPR
;
A
#
# COMPACT_ATOMS: atom_id res chain seq x y z
N MET A 1 12.02 -20.25 -11.88
CA MET A 1 10.71 -20.83 -12.26
C MET A 1 9.56 -19.82 -12.27
N ILE A 2 9.48 -18.88 -11.32
CA ILE A 2 8.38 -17.89 -11.28
C ILE A 2 8.50 -16.81 -12.38
N SER A 3 9.69 -16.22 -12.60
CA SER A 3 9.92 -15.20 -13.65
C SER A 3 9.56 -15.70 -15.07
N HIS A 4 9.86 -16.97 -15.37
CA HIS A 4 9.50 -17.56 -16.66
C HIS A 4 7.97 -17.70 -16.85
N LYS A 5 7.22 -18.00 -15.79
CA LYS A 5 5.75 -18.10 -15.83
C LYS A 5 5.10 -16.74 -16.13
N TYR A 6 5.60 -15.65 -15.55
CA TYR A 6 5.10 -14.30 -15.80
C TYR A 6 5.41 -13.78 -17.22
N LEU A 7 6.58 -14.13 -17.76
CA LEU A 7 6.95 -13.76 -19.13
C LEU A 7 6.07 -14.48 -20.16
N LEU A 8 5.75 -15.75 -19.91
CA LEU A 8 4.84 -16.55 -20.74
C LEU A 8 3.39 -16.04 -20.68
N ASP A 9 2.93 -15.56 -19.52
CA ASP A 9 1.59 -14.97 -19.39
C ASP A 9 1.44 -13.68 -20.23
N GLN A 10 2.50 -12.89 -20.42
CA GLN A 10 2.48 -11.71 -21.30
C GLN A 10 2.37 -12.07 -22.80
N ILE A 11 3.01 -13.16 -23.24
CA ILE A 11 2.87 -13.67 -24.62
C ILE A 11 1.43 -14.09 -24.90
N SER A 12 0.74 -14.68 -23.92
CA SER A 12 -0.67 -15.05 -24.07
C SER A 12 -1.58 -13.81 -24.21
N ILE A 13 -1.26 -12.72 -23.51
CA ILE A 13 -2.03 -11.46 -23.58
C ILE A 13 -1.76 -10.70 -24.89
N SER A 14 -0.50 -10.62 -25.37
CA SER A 14 -0.20 -9.94 -26.63
C SER A 14 -0.80 -10.66 -27.84
N ASN A 15 -0.80 -12.01 -27.83
CA ASN A 15 -1.42 -12.82 -28.88
C ASN A 15 -2.95 -12.73 -28.91
N ASN A 16 -3.60 -12.34 -27.81
CA ASN A 16 -5.04 -12.08 -27.78
C ASN A 16 -5.40 -10.66 -28.27
N ASN A 17 -4.48 -9.69 -28.18
CA ASN A 17 -4.70 -8.30 -28.61
C ASN A 17 -4.35 -8.05 -30.10
N SER A 18 -3.58 -8.93 -30.74
CA SER A 18 -3.22 -8.82 -32.16
C SER A 18 -4.39 -9.03 -33.13
N GLY A 19 -5.55 -9.50 -32.65
CA GLY A 19 -6.79 -9.64 -33.43
C GLY A 19 -7.63 -8.37 -33.59
N LEU A 20 -7.34 -7.28 -32.86
CA LEU A 20 -8.15 -6.05 -32.85
C LEU A 20 -7.47 -4.84 -33.52
N GLY A 21 -6.18 -4.94 -33.88
CA GLY A 21 -5.38 -3.83 -34.41
C GLY A 21 -5.53 -3.52 -35.91
N ALA A 22 -6.19 -4.38 -36.69
CA ALA A 22 -6.24 -4.24 -38.15
C ALA A 22 -7.26 -3.21 -38.68
N ALA A 23 -8.09 -2.59 -37.83
CA ALA A 23 -9.19 -1.72 -38.27
C ALA A 23 -8.96 -0.20 -38.07
N ALA A 24 -7.85 0.25 -37.46
CA ALA A 24 -7.69 1.65 -37.03
C ALA A 24 -6.69 2.50 -37.84
N ALA A 25 -6.14 2.00 -38.95
CA ALA A 25 -5.02 2.63 -39.66
C ALA A 25 -5.37 3.48 -40.91
N VAL A 26 -6.63 3.93 -41.09
CA VAL A 26 -7.02 4.65 -42.34
C VAL A 26 -7.45 6.11 -42.13
N LEU A 27 -7.55 6.64 -40.91
CA LEU A 27 -8.02 8.01 -40.69
C LEU A 27 -7.16 8.78 -39.69
N ARG A 28 -6.08 9.42 -40.19
CA ARG A 28 -5.56 10.71 -39.69
C ARG A 28 -4.39 11.22 -40.55
N GLY A 29 -4.73 11.65 -41.76
CA GLY A 29 -3.92 12.59 -42.54
C GLY A 29 -4.68 13.92 -42.68
N ARG A 30 -3.94 15.04 -42.57
CA ARG A 30 -4.34 16.46 -42.71
C ARG A 30 -4.70 17.19 -41.39
N LEU A 31 -3.79 18.06 -40.93
CA LEU A 31 -3.87 19.51 -41.16
C LEU A 31 -2.58 20.20 -40.65
N ILE A 32 -1.93 20.98 -41.52
CA ILE A 32 -0.88 21.97 -41.23
C ILE A 32 -1.40 23.32 -41.75
N ARG A 33 -0.97 24.41 -41.08
CA ARG A 33 -1.00 25.87 -41.42
C ARG A 33 -2.06 26.65 -40.64
N THR A 34 -1.80 27.81 -40.01
CA THR A 34 -0.71 28.82 -40.08
C THR A 34 -0.89 29.91 -39.01
N GLY A 35 0.22 30.38 -38.39
CA GLY A 35 0.58 31.79 -38.13
C GLY A 35 -0.21 32.61 -37.08
N ILE A 36 0.40 33.38 -36.16
CA ILE A 36 1.13 34.66 -36.37
C ILE A 36 1.84 35.11 -35.05
N TYR A 37 2.94 35.87 -35.20
CA TYR A 37 3.77 36.68 -34.26
C TYR A 37 3.03 37.44 -33.12
N SER A 38 3.60 37.84 -31.96
CA SER A 38 4.80 38.68 -31.68
C SER A 38 5.05 38.81 -30.14
N PRO A 39 6.19 39.38 -29.65
CA PRO A 39 6.80 39.13 -28.33
C PRO A 39 6.67 40.29 -27.30
N PHE A 40 6.99 40.03 -26.02
CA PHE A 40 7.48 41.05 -25.07
C PHE A 40 8.46 40.47 -24.04
N ILE A 41 9.48 41.27 -23.72
CA ILE A 41 10.72 41.01 -22.99
C ILE A 41 10.62 41.48 -21.52
N ASP A 42 11.34 40.75 -20.64
CA ASP A 42 11.94 41.05 -19.32
C ASP A 42 11.29 42.03 -18.32
N LYS A 43 11.26 41.59 -17.05
CA LYS A 43 12.21 42.06 -16.01
C LYS A 43 12.05 41.30 -14.67
N GLN A 44 13.19 40.86 -14.13
CA GLN A 44 13.40 40.51 -12.71
C GLN A 44 13.12 41.72 -11.78
N PRO A 45 13.02 41.48 -10.46
CA PRO A 45 14.14 41.93 -9.64
C PRO A 45 14.55 41.01 -8.46
N GLN A 46 15.76 41.28 -8.00
CA GLN A 46 16.55 40.64 -6.94
C GLN A 46 16.08 40.94 -5.50
N ALA A 47 16.45 39.99 -4.64
CA ALA A 47 16.73 39.98 -3.19
C ALA A 47 16.71 41.29 -2.36
N ALA A 48 16.21 41.15 -1.12
CA ALA A 48 16.67 41.94 0.03
C ALA A 48 16.70 41.09 1.32
N LEU A 49 17.90 40.93 1.88
CA LEU A 49 18.16 40.45 3.25
C LEU A 49 17.70 41.50 4.27
N GLY A 50 17.05 41.04 5.34
CA GLY A 50 16.74 41.87 6.51
C GLY A 50 16.83 41.08 7.82
N ARG A 51 17.99 41.15 8.48
CA ARG A 51 18.19 40.69 9.87
C ARG A 51 17.28 41.50 10.82
N ARG A 52 16.52 40.86 11.70
CA ARG A 52 16.00 41.49 12.92
C ARG A 52 16.20 40.62 14.15
N ARG A 53 16.65 41.31 15.20
CA ARG A 53 17.12 40.83 16.50
C ARG A 53 15.97 40.30 17.37
N ALA A 54 16.31 39.32 18.21
CA ALA A 54 15.52 38.89 19.35
C ALA A 54 15.44 39.99 20.42
N ALA A 55 14.26 40.18 20.99
CA ALA A 55 14.02 40.89 22.23
C ALA A 55 13.05 40.06 23.07
N ALA A 56 13.36 39.91 24.36
CA ALA A 56 12.63 39.10 25.33
C ALA A 56 11.73 39.99 26.23
N LEU A 57 10.82 39.29 26.95
CA LEU A 57 10.02 39.65 28.14
C LEU A 57 8.55 40.08 27.89
N PRO A 58 7.61 39.90 28.85
CA PRO A 58 7.53 38.96 29.99
C PRO A 58 6.15 38.25 30.11
N SER A 59 6.04 37.34 31.09
CA SER A 59 4.85 36.59 31.52
C SER A 59 3.72 37.46 32.10
N SER A 60 2.46 37.18 31.73
CA SER A 60 1.29 37.17 32.65
C SER A 60 -0.03 36.82 31.93
N ASN A 61 -0.81 35.93 32.55
CA ASN A 61 -2.28 35.80 32.54
C ASN A 61 -3.01 35.55 31.20
N LEU A 62 -3.31 34.27 30.92
CA LEU A 62 -4.34 33.84 29.95
C LEU A 62 -5.73 33.82 30.63
N PRO A 63 -6.77 34.40 30.02
CA PRO A 63 -8.16 34.23 30.44
C PRO A 63 -8.73 32.89 29.94
N PRO A 64 -9.85 32.37 30.50
CA PRO A 64 -10.37 31.05 30.16
C PRO A 64 -10.87 30.98 28.71
N SER A 65 -10.64 29.82 28.08
CA SER A 65 -10.98 29.50 26.70
C SER A 65 -12.47 29.69 26.41
N LYS A 66 -12.79 30.52 25.41
CA LYS A 66 -14.11 30.54 24.78
C LYS A 66 -14.21 29.36 23.81
N ASP A 67 -15.29 28.60 23.94
CA ASP A 67 -15.72 27.59 22.99
C ASP A 67 -15.83 28.18 21.58
N TYR A 68 -15.00 27.69 20.66
CA TYR A 68 -15.13 27.95 19.22
C TYR A 68 -15.39 26.62 18.50
N HIS A 69 -16.59 26.06 18.71
CA HIS A 69 -17.14 25.04 17.81
C HIS A 69 -17.78 25.75 16.62
N ALA A 70 -16.98 26.07 15.59
CA ALA A 70 -17.55 26.39 14.29
C ALA A 70 -18.00 25.07 13.64
N LYS A 71 -19.32 24.82 13.65
CA LYS A 71 -19.95 23.75 12.86
C LYS A 71 -19.75 24.03 11.36
N PRO A 72 -19.64 23.01 10.50
CA PRO A 72 -19.58 23.20 9.05
C PRO A 72 -20.82 23.96 8.55
N ASP A 73 -20.69 24.65 7.42
CA ASP A 73 -21.78 25.41 6.81
C ASP A 73 -22.90 24.46 6.34
N ALA A 74 -24.15 24.79 6.66
CA ALA A 74 -25.33 23.96 6.36
C ALA A 74 -25.48 23.67 4.85
N LEU A 75 -24.91 24.53 4.00
CA LEU A 75 -24.89 24.37 2.55
C LEU A 75 -24.03 23.19 2.07
N GLU A 76 -22.83 22.98 2.61
CA GLU A 76 -21.98 21.85 2.20
C GLU A 76 -22.58 20.49 2.61
N LEU A 77 -23.18 20.45 3.80
CA LEU A 77 -23.91 19.29 4.30
C LEU A 77 -25.17 19.01 3.47
N SER A 78 -25.85 20.06 2.98
CA SER A 78 -26.98 19.92 2.06
C SER A 78 -26.56 19.40 0.68
N SER A 79 -25.38 19.77 0.18
CA SER A 79 -24.83 19.25 -1.07
C SER A 79 -24.44 17.77 -0.98
N LEU A 80 -23.88 17.34 0.16
CA LEU A 80 -23.70 15.91 0.47
C LEU A 80 -25.04 15.17 0.51
N ARG A 81 -26.06 15.73 1.16
CA ARG A 81 -27.43 15.15 1.16
C ARG A 81 -28.02 15.05 -0.25
N GLN A 82 -27.81 16.05 -1.10
CA GLN A 82 -28.31 16.03 -2.48
C GLN A 82 -27.57 14.99 -3.34
N ALA A 83 -26.29 14.74 -3.07
CA ALA A 83 -25.55 13.59 -3.62
C ALA A 83 -26.02 12.24 -3.05
N MET A 84 -26.48 12.20 -1.79
CA MET A 84 -27.04 11.01 -1.13
C MET A 84 -28.44 10.65 -1.68
N GLU A 85 -29.30 11.61 -1.97
CA GLU A 85 -30.65 11.38 -2.51
C GLU A 85 -30.65 11.02 -4.00
N SER A 86 -29.61 11.43 -4.74
CA SER A 86 -29.49 11.14 -6.18
C SER A 86 -28.88 9.77 -6.48
N ASN A 87 -28.26 9.10 -5.50
CA ASN A 87 -27.62 7.80 -5.67
C ASN A 87 -28.60 6.66 -5.31
N ASN A 88 -29.53 6.39 -6.22
CA ASN A 88 -30.64 5.42 -6.09
C ASN A 88 -30.19 3.94 -6.12
N LYS A 89 -28.95 3.64 -5.69
CA LYS A 89 -28.46 2.25 -5.61
C LYS A 89 -29.03 1.60 -4.35
N PRO A 90 -29.56 0.38 -4.43
CA PRO A 90 -29.94 -0.37 -3.24
C PRO A 90 -28.73 -0.55 -2.33
N ASP A 91 -28.93 -0.41 -1.02
CA ASP A 91 -27.91 -0.71 -0.04
C ASP A 91 -27.40 -2.14 -0.22
N GLY A 92 -26.09 -2.32 -0.06
CA GLY A 92 -25.40 -3.57 -0.37
C GLY A 92 -23.89 -3.41 -0.38
N PRO A 93 -23.16 -4.40 -0.91
CA PRO A 93 -21.71 -4.38 -0.97
C PRO A 93 -21.18 -3.16 -1.73
N ILE A 94 -20.05 -2.61 -1.28
CA ILE A 94 -19.38 -1.49 -1.97
C ILE A 94 -18.98 -1.89 -3.39
N GLY A 95 -18.96 -0.91 -4.30
CA GLY A 95 -18.51 -1.12 -5.67
C GLY A 95 -16.99 -0.98 -5.86
N SER A 96 -16.30 -0.33 -4.93
CA SER A 96 -14.87 -0.07 -4.97
C SER A 96 -14.32 0.02 -3.55
N ILE A 97 -13.09 -0.43 -3.35
CA ILE A 97 -12.36 -0.26 -2.08
C ILE A 97 -11.54 1.04 -2.10
N GLU A 98 -11.24 1.59 -3.27
CA GLU A 98 -10.55 2.86 -3.51
C GLU A 98 -11.47 4.07 -3.23
N GLU A 99 -12.73 3.93 -3.61
CA GLU A 99 -13.81 4.90 -3.41
C GLU A 99 -14.96 4.23 -2.63
N PRO A 100 -14.74 3.89 -1.34
CA PRO A 100 -15.68 3.06 -0.57
C PRO A 100 -16.96 3.80 -0.15
N GLY A 101 -17.09 5.08 -0.48
CA GLY A 101 -18.18 5.94 -0.07
C GLY A 101 -18.08 7.33 -0.69
N VAL A 102 -18.78 8.30 -0.09
CA VAL A 102 -18.74 9.71 -0.54
C VAL A 102 -17.60 10.43 0.18
N LYS A 103 -16.66 10.98 -0.59
CA LYS A 103 -15.53 11.74 -0.05
C LYS A 103 -16.02 13.04 0.60
N ALA A 104 -15.60 13.31 1.82
CA ALA A 104 -15.84 14.58 2.47
C ALA A 104 -14.90 15.67 1.94
N GLU A 105 -15.45 16.86 1.73
CA GLU A 105 -14.76 18.02 1.16
C GLU A 105 -14.99 19.28 2.02
N GLY A 106 -14.39 20.39 1.62
CA GLY A 106 -14.70 21.71 2.19
C GLY A 106 -14.41 21.86 3.69
N GLN A 107 -15.31 22.50 4.43
CA GLN A 107 -15.19 22.69 5.88
C GLN A 107 -15.39 21.40 6.66
N LEU A 108 -16.17 20.46 6.14
CA LEU A 108 -16.45 19.19 6.81
C LEU A 108 -15.18 18.38 7.07
N ILE A 109 -14.31 18.23 6.06
CA ILE A 109 -13.05 17.49 6.24
C ILE A 109 -12.12 18.17 7.26
N HIS A 110 -12.13 19.49 7.35
CA HIS A 110 -11.35 20.23 8.35
C HIS A 110 -11.90 20.03 9.78
N ALA A 111 -13.22 20.00 9.93
CA ALA A 111 -13.87 19.71 11.21
C ALA A 111 -13.55 18.28 11.68
N MET A 112 -13.75 17.28 10.83
CA MET A 112 -13.50 15.88 11.17
C MET A 112 -12.03 15.62 11.53
N ARG A 113 -11.08 16.23 10.79
CA ARG A 113 -9.65 16.12 11.12
C ARG A 113 -9.30 16.70 12.50
N ARG A 114 -9.98 17.77 12.94
CA ARG A 114 -9.82 18.33 14.29
C ARG A 114 -10.43 17.41 15.33
N GLU A 115 -11.64 16.94 15.10
CA GLU A 115 -12.36 16.03 15.99
C GLU A 115 -11.56 14.74 16.24
N VAL A 116 -11.04 14.09 15.19
CA VAL A 116 -10.16 12.92 15.32
C VAL A 116 -8.87 13.26 16.09
N ALA A 117 -8.29 14.45 15.89
CA ALA A 117 -7.11 14.87 16.65
C ALA A 117 -7.43 15.06 18.15
N GLU A 118 -8.59 15.62 18.48
CA GLU A 118 -9.08 15.79 19.86
C GLU A 118 -9.35 14.44 20.53
N LEU A 119 -10.02 13.51 19.83
CA LEU A 119 -10.24 12.13 20.30
C LEU A 119 -8.92 11.42 20.62
N LEU A 120 -7.87 11.68 19.84
CA LEU A 120 -6.53 11.14 20.06
C LEU A 120 -5.73 11.94 21.10
N GLY A 121 -6.21 13.11 21.54
CA GLY A 121 -5.54 13.96 22.52
C GLY A 121 -4.31 14.69 21.97
N ARG A 122 -4.34 15.09 20.70
CA ARG A 122 -3.22 15.77 20.04
C ARG A 122 -3.70 16.99 19.24
N GLN A 123 -2.76 17.86 18.88
CA GLN A 123 -3.05 19.05 18.07
C GLN A 123 -2.85 18.81 16.57
N GLN A 124 -2.03 17.83 16.19
CA GLN A 124 -1.73 17.55 14.80
C GLN A 124 -2.92 16.85 14.12
N THR A 125 -3.34 17.40 12.98
CA THR A 125 -4.49 16.93 12.19
C THR A 125 -4.10 16.05 11.01
N SER A 126 -2.83 15.66 10.89
CA SER A 126 -2.34 14.72 9.86
C SER A 126 -2.90 13.31 10.05
N PHE A 127 -2.72 12.41 9.08
CA PHE A 127 -3.15 11.02 9.26
C PHE A 127 -2.60 10.39 10.56
N PRO A 128 -3.44 9.77 11.42
CA PRO A 128 -2.98 9.24 12.71
C PRO A 128 -2.40 7.83 12.67
N GLY A 129 -2.52 7.11 11.55
CA GLY A 129 -2.11 5.71 11.48
C GLY A 129 -0.59 5.48 11.55
N ALA A 130 -0.17 4.48 12.33
CA ALA A 130 1.21 4.03 12.49
C ALA A 130 1.80 3.45 11.19
N GLN A 131 2.97 3.89 10.75
CA GLN A 131 3.59 3.47 9.49
C GLN A 131 4.72 2.48 9.76
N PRO A 132 4.70 1.28 9.13
CA PRO A 132 5.74 0.27 9.35
C PRO A 132 7.06 0.61 8.66
N VAL A 133 8.16 0.17 9.27
CA VAL A 133 9.51 0.21 8.69
C VAL A 133 9.87 -1.09 7.99
N SER A 134 10.75 -1.04 6.99
CA SER A 134 11.19 -2.23 6.26
C SER A 134 11.94 -3.20 7.18
N PHE A 135 11.64 -4.49 7.06
CA PHE A 135 12.32 -5.53 7.82
C PHE A 135 13.76 -5.71 7.34
N ALA A 136 14.73 -5.57 8.24
CA ALA A 136 16.15 -5.77 8.01
C ALA A 136 16.70 -6.87 8.94
N ARG A 137 17.92 -7.35 8.66
CA ARG A 137 18.57 -8.43 9.41
C ARG A 137 18.65 -8.19 10.92
N GLN A 138 18.90 -6.95 11.36
CA GLN A 138 18.94 -6.58 12.79
C GLN A 138 17.63 -6.88 13.54
N HIS A 139 16.50 -6.93 12.83
CA HIS A 139 15.21 -7.20 13.46
C HIS A 139 15.04 -8.67 13.83
N LEU A 140 15.81 -9.61 13.26
CA LEU A 140 15.83 -11.00 13.74
C LEU A 140 16.27 -11.06 15.22
N ASP A 141 17.23 -10.22 15.59
CA ASP A 141 17.68 -10.09 16.99
C ASP A 141 16.63 -9.38 17.84
N GLU A 142 15.88 -8.42 17.29
CA GLU A 142 14.76 -7.76 17.98
C GLU A 142 13.63 -8.74 18.29
N LEU A 143 13.19 -9.55 17.31
CA LEU A 143 12.18 -10.59 17.50
C LEU A 143 12.60 -11.60 18.58
N SER A 144 13.90 -11.85 18.72
CA SER A 144 14.44 -12.72 19.77
C SER A 144 14.40 -12.08 21.16
N ARG A 145 14.31 -10.75 21.27
CA ARG A 145 14.34 -10.00 22.54
C ARG A 145 12.97 -9.48 22.99
N GLN A 146 12.07 -9.23 22.06
CA GLN A 146 10.75 -8.65 22.30
C GLN A 146 9.64 -9.58 21.84
N ASP A 147 8.44 -9.39 22.40
CA ASP A 147 7.28 -10.17 21.99
C ASP A 147 6.59 -9.49 20.80
N TYR A 148 6.49 -10.23 19.71
CA TYR A 148 5.84 -9.78 18.49
C TYR A 148 4.66 -10.68 18.17
N TYR A 149 3.63 -10.10 17.55
CA TYR A 149 2.70 -10.84 16.73
C TYR A 149 3.12 -10.76 15.27
N ILE A 150 2.74 -11.77 14.49
CA ILE A 150 2.94 -11.85 13.05
C ILE A 150 1.58 -12.09 12.38
N CYS A 151 1.32 -11.39 11.29
CA CYS A 151 0.21 -11.67 10.39
C CYS A 151 0.65 -11.48 8.93
N GLU A 152 -0.22 -11.89 8.02
CA GLU A 152 -0.02 -11.69 6.59
C GLU A 152 -0.08 -10.19 6.27
N LYS A 153 0.71 -9.72 5.29
CA LYS A 153 0.60 -8.36 4.75
C LYS A 153 -0.38 -8.37 3.57
N SER A 154 -1.59 -7.87 3.80
CA SER A 154 -2.64 -7.92 2.79
C SER A 154 -2.28 -6.98 1.64
N ASP A 155 -2.82 -7.30 0.47
CA ASP A 155 -2.86 -6.39 -0.67
C ASP A 155 -4.24 -5.75 -0.77
N GLY A 156 -4.45 -4.71 0.04
CA GLY A 156 -5.65 -3.88 0.04
C GLY A 156 -5.35 -2.42 0.35
N ILE A 157 -6.40 -1.69 0.74
CA ILE A 157 -6.30 -0.27 1.05
C ILE A 157 -6.50 -0.08 2.54
N ARG A 158 -5.47 0.49 3.17
CA ARG A 158 -5.51 0.79 4.60
C ARG A 158 -6.46 1.94 4.90
N TYR A 159 -7.34 1.72 5.85
CA TYR A 159 -8.24 2.73 6.39
C TYR A 159 -8.28 2.69 7.92
N ILE A 160 -8.48 3.85 8.53
CA ILE A 160 -9.00 3.91 9.89
C ILE A 160 -10.53 4.02 9.79
N LEU A 161 -11.24 3.07 10.39
CA LEU A 161 -12.69 3.13 10.54
C LEU A 161 -13.02 4.03 11.74
N TYR A 162 -13.74 5.11 11.46
CA TYR A 162 -14.23 6.07 12.44
C TYR A 162 -15.73 5.90 12.62
N LEU A 163 -16.16 5.54 13.83
CA LEU A 163 -17.57 5.44 14.22
C LEU A 163 -17.95 6.67 15.03
N THR A 164 -18.95 7.40 14.56
CA THR A 164 -19.43 8.64 15.16
C THR A 164 -20.94 8.78 14.96
N GLU A 165 -21.47 9.95 15.32
CA GLU A 165 -22.85 10.33 15.09
C GLU A 165 -22.94 11.49 14.09
N ASP A 166 -24.04 11.54 13.34
CA ASP A 166 -24.37 12.67 12.49
C ASP A 166 -25.01 13.81 13.29
N GLU A 167 -25.39 14.89 12.60
CA GLU A 167 -25.98 16.08 13.22
C GLU A 167 -27.33 15.82 13.91
N ASN A 168 -28.01 14.74 13.52
CA ASN A 168 -29.29 14.31 14.05
C ASN A 168 -29.11 13.23 15.14
N GLN A 169 -27.88 12.99 15.61
CA GLN A 169 -27.54 11.92 16.55
C GLN A 169 -27.81 10.51 15.98
N GLY A 170 -27.79 10.37 14.66
CA GLY A 170 -27.87 9.09 13.96
C GLY A 170 -26.48 8.47 13.80
N GLU A 171 -26.41 7.15 13.63
CA GLU A 171 -25.15 6.44 13.43
C GLU A 171 -24.47 6.86 12.11
N ALA A 172 -23.16 7.16 12.16
CA ALA A 172 -22.37 7.54 11.01
C ALA A 172 -21.00 6.88 11.01
N HIS A 173 -20.53 6.46 9.82
CA HIS A 173 -19.24 5.81 9.66
C HIS A 173 -18.41 6.46 8.57
N TYR A 174 -17.11 6.61 8.86
CA TYR A 174 -16.13 7.10 7.90
C TYR A 174 -14.96 6.13 7.80
N LEU A 175 -14.46 5.92 6.59
CA LEU A 175 -13.15 5.32 6.36
C LEU A 175 -12.14 6.44 6.09
N ILE A 176 -11.04 6.47 6.83
CA ILE A 176 -10.00 7.50 6.72
C ILE A 176 -8.77 6.88 6.06
N ASP A 177 -8.42 7.34 4.86
CA ASP A 177 -7.27 6.80 4.13
C ASP A 177 -5.94 7.43 4.56
N ARG A 178 -4.85 6.92 3.98
CA ARG A 178 -3.49 7.41 4.25
C ARG A 178 -3.25 8.86 3.79
N LYS A 179 -4.00 9.37 2.81
CA LYS A 179 -3.97 10.79 2.40
C LYS A 179 -4.73 11.68 3.39
N ASN A 180 -5.31 11.08 4.44
CA ASN A 180 -6.14 11.73 5.44
C ASN A 180 -7.45 12.26 4.85
N ASP A 181 -7.94 11.62 3.79
CA ASP A 181 -9.25 11.84 3.22
C ASP A 181 -10.27 10.96 3.94
N TYR A 182 -11.48 11.49 4.10
CA TYR A 182 -12.56 10.86 4.87
C TYR A 182 -13.66 10.45 3.90
N TRP A 183 -14.02 9.19 3.94
CA TRP A 183 -15.00 8.58 3.04
C TRP A 183 -16.23 8.18 3.86
N PHE A 184 -17.32 8.92 3.70
CA PHE A 184 -18.60 8.64 4.37
C PHE A 184 -19.25 7.40 3.74
N ILE A 185 -19.55 6.41 4.58
CA ILE A 185 -20.22 5.19 4.14
C ILE A 185 -21.73 5.44 4.15
N THR A 186 -22.32 5.54 2.95
CA THR A 186 -23.74 5.90 2.79
C THR A 186 -24.70 4.76 3.09
N ASN A 187 -24.20 3.52 3.23
CA ASN A 187 -25.02 2.34 3.43
C ASN A 187 -25.60 2.32 4.84
N LYS A 188 -26.94 2.41 4.93
CA LYS A 188 -27.66 2.54 6.21
C LYS A 188 -27.77 1.22 6.99
N ASN A 189 -27.44 0.09 6.38
CA ASN A 189 -27.45 -1.22 7.03
C ASN A 189 -26.13 -1.54 7.71
N LEU A 190 -25.07 -0.75 7.50
CA LEU A 190 -23.86 -0.88 8.28
C LEU A 190 -24.17 -0.47 9.72
N HIS A 191 -24.06 -1.41 10.64
CA HIS A 191 -24.41 -1.18 12.05
C HIS A 191 -23.43 -1.90 12.97
N PHE A 192 -22.94 -1.19 13.99
CA PHE A 192 -22.04 -1.74 15.00
C PHE A 192 -22.71 -1.71 16.39
N PRO A 193 -23.42 -2.80 16.78
CA PRO A 193 -24.21 -2.82 18.00
C PRO A 193 -23.33 -2.84 19.25
N ARG A 194 -23.86 -2.29 20.35
CA ARG A 194 -23.25 -2.47 21.68
C ARG A 194 -23.64 -3.82 22.27
N GLU A 195 -22.76 -4.36 23.13
CA GLU A 195 -22.91 -5.70 23.73
C GLU A 195 -24.29 -6.01 24.33
N ASN A 196 -24.91 -5.03 25.00
CA ASN A 196 -26.18 -5.21 25.71
C ASN A 196 -27.37 -4.55 25.02
N ASP A 197 -27.18 -3.94 23.85
CA ASP A 197 -28.22 -3.23 23.12
C ASP A 197 -27.94 -3.27 21.62
N VAL A 198 -28.74 -4.07 20.91
CA VAL A 198 -28.65 -4.30 19.46
C VAL A 198 -29.09 -3.08 18.66
N SER A 199 -29.79 -2.11 19.27
CA SER A 199 -30.19 -0.87 18.61
C SER A 199 -29.22 0.28 18.85
N ALA A 200 -28.43 0.21 19.92
CA ALA A 200 -27.41 1.21 20.23
C ALA A 200 -26.14 0.98 19.42
N PHE A 201 -25.44 2.06 19.11
CA PHE A 201 -24.21 2.03 18.31
C PHE A 201 -23.02 2.69 19.01
N HIS A 202 -21.83 2.41 18.51
CA HIS A 202 -20.59 3.02 18.99
C HIS A 202 -20.39 4.43 18.42
N THR A 203 -19.87 5.32 19.25
CA THR A 203 -19.43 6.68 18.84
C THR A 203 -18.00 6.89 19.31
N ALA A 204 -17.33 7.96 18.86
CA ALA A 204 -15.98 8.32 19.29
C ALA A 204 -14.98 7.13 19.26
N THR A 205 -15.03 6.32 18.19
CA THR A 205 -14.28 5.04 18.09
C THR A 205 -13.41 5.03 16.84
N LEU A 206 -12.13 4.68 16.99
CA LEU A 206 -11.13 4.66 15.92
C LEU A 206 -10.45 3.28 15.85
N ILE A 207 -10.60 2.61 14.71
CA ILE A 207 -10.14 1.23 14.47
C ILE A 207 -9.24 1.22 13.25
N ASP A 208 -8.03 0.64 13.35
CA ASP A 208 -7.07 0.56 12.25
C ASP A 208 -7.21 -0.79 11.55
N GLY A 209 -7.33 -0.75 10.22
CA GLY A 209 -7.58 -1.94 9.42
C GLY A 209 -7.25 -1.75 7.95
N GLU A 210 -7.51 -2.82 7.20
CA GLU A 210 -7.28 -2.87 5.76
C GLU A 210 -8.51 -3.42 5.06
N LEU A 211 -8.98 -2.69 4.05
CA LEU A 211 -10.10 -3.09 3.22
C LEU A 211 -9.56 -3.87 2.02
N VAL A 212 -9.97 -5.13 1.90
CA VAL A 212 -9.50 -6.08 0.88
C VAL A 212 -10.66 -6.64 0.07
N TRP A 213 -10.34 -7.14 -1.12
CA TRP A 213 -11.22 -8.00 -1.90
C TRP A 213 -10.86 -9.48 -1.69
N ASP A 214 -11.73 -10.21 -1.01
CA ASP A 214 -11.68 -11.66 -1.00
C ASP A 214 -12.28 -12.22 -2.30
N ASN A 215 -11.60 -13.17 -2.91
CA ASN A 215 -12.14 -13.99 -4.00
C ASN A 215 -12.89 -15.18 -3.38
N LEU A 216 -14.17 -15.28 -3.69
CA LEU A 216 -15.02 -16.38 -3.24
C LEU A 216 -14.97 -17.55 -4.23
N PRO A 217 -15.26 -18.80 -3.79
CA PRO A 217 -15.23 -19.98 -4.66
C PRO A 217 -16.19 -19.93 -5.85
N ASN A 218 -17.25 -19.12 -5.76
CA ASN A 218 -18.22 -18.89 -6.84
C ASN A 218 -17.73 -17.86 -7.89
N GLY A 219 -16.53 -17.30 -7.73
CA GLY A 219 -15.97 -16.27 -8.62
C GLY A 219 -16.36 -14.84 -8.26
N GLU A 220 -17.22 -14.64 -7.26
CA GLU A 220 -17.58 -13.31 -6.77
C GLU A 220 -16.49 -12.73 -5.86
N LYS A 221 -16.47 -11.40 -5.74
CA LYS A 221 -15.60 -10.69 -4.80
C LYS A 221 -16.40 -10.20 -3.60
N GLN A 222 -15.83 -10.31 -2.41
CA GLN A 222 -16.42 -9.81 -1.17
C GLN A 222 -15.48 -8.84 -0.48
N ALA A 223 -15.99 -7.65 -0.18
CA ALA A 223 -15.23 -6.65 0.55
C ALA A 223 -15.13 -7.04 2.02
N ARG A 224 -13.91 -7.05 2.57
CA ARG A 224 -13.65 -7.36 3.98
C ARG A 224 -12.74 -6.30 4.59
N PHE A 225 -13.15 -5.76 5.73
CA PHE A 225 -12.34 -4.86 6.53
C PHE A 225 -11.62 -5.67 7.62
N LEU A 226 -10.34 -5.95 7.38
CA LEU A 226 -9.46 -6.71 8.27
C LEU A 226 -8.89 -5.78 9.34
N VAL A 227 -9.40 -5.90 10.57
CA VAL A 227 -8.98 -5.09 11.71
C VAL A 227 -7.71 -5.65 12.32
N PHE A 228 -6.70 -4.81 12.48
CA PHE A 228 -5.42 -5.18 13.09
C PHE A 228 -5.00 -4.30 14.28
N ASP A 229 -5.72 -3.21 14.57
CA ASP A 229 -5.52 -2.43 15.81
C ASP A 229 -6.77 -1.62 16.21
N CYS A 230 -6.81 -1.13 17.45
CA CYS A 230 -7.87 -0.26 17.96
C CYS A 230 -7.28 0.85 18.83
N LEU A 231 -7.49 2.11 18.42
CA LEU A 231 -6.87 3.29 19.02
C LEU A 231 -7.76 3.89 20.11
N VAL A 232 -9.07 3.99 19.83
CA VAL A 232 -10.08 4.58 20.72
C VAL A 232 -11.36 3.75 20.62
N MET A 233 -12.03 3.50 21.75
CA MET A 233 -13.33 2.81 21.81
C MET A 233 -14.27 3.56 22.76
N ASP A 234 -15.39 4.07 22.24
CA ASP A 234 -16.37 4.88 22.98
C ASP A 234 -15.70 6.03 23.77
N GLY A 235 -14.78 6.77 23.12
CA GLY A 235 -14.00 7.85 23.74
C GLY A 235 -12.84 7.39 24.64
N ASN A 236 -12.73 6.09 24.96
CA ASN A 236 -11.63 5.56 25.76
C ASN A 236 -10.38 5.35 24.91
N LYS A 237 -9.30 6.07 25.21
CA LYS A 237 -8.00 5.93 24.55
C LYS A 237 -7.34 4.61 24.95
N LEU A 238 -6.95 3.82 23.96
CA LEU A 238 -6.31 2.51 24.13
C LEU A 238 -4.84 2.49 23.73
N MET A 239 -4.35 3.55 23.09
CA MET A 239 -3.01 3.60 22.46
C MET A 239 -1.85 3.29 23.41
N ASP A 240 -1.95 3.65 24.70
CA ASP A 240 -0.92 3.37 25.71
C ASP A 240 -0.91 1.92 26.20
N ARG A 241 -1.92 1.12 25.83
CA ARG A 241 -2.02 -0.30 26.20
C ARG A 241 -1.23 -1.15 25.21
N SER A 242 -0.83 -2.35 25.65
CA SER A 242 -0.23 -3.37 24.78
C SER A 242 -1.21 -3.83 23.69
N LEU A 243 -0.68 -4.26 22.54
CA LEU A 243 -1.47 -4.64 21.37
C LEU A 243 -2.51 -5.72 21.68
N ASP A 244 -2.16 -6.72 22.48
CA ASP A 244 -3.10 -7.77 22.91
C ASP A 244 -4.30 -7.21 23.67
N LYS A 245 -4.10 -6.18 24.51
CA LYS A 245 -5.18 -5.49 25.21
C LYS A 245 -6.03 -4.65 24.25
N ARG A 246 -5.40 -3.95 23.29
CA ARG A 246 -6.13 -3.16 22.28
C ARG A 246 -7.02 -4.06 21.41
N LEU A 247 -6.49 -5.19 20.95
CA LEU A 247 -7.23 -6.20 20.19
C LEU A 247 -8.31 -6.89 21.01
N ALA A 248 -8.05 -7.24 22.27
CA ALA A 248 -9.05 -7.84 23.15
C ALA A 248 -10.22 -6.88 23.39
N TYR A 249 -9.94 -5.59 23.60
CA TYR A 249 -10.97 -4.57 23.80
C TYR A 249 -11.86 -4.44 22.55
N PHE A 250 -11.27 -4.38 21.36
CA PHE A 250 -12.04 -4.40 20.10
C PHE A 250 -12.88 -5.66 19.97
N ARG A 251 -12.28 -6.83 20.25
CA ARG A 251 -12.95 -8.12 20.14
C ARG A 251 -14.19 -8.18 21.01
N GLU A 252 -14.07 -7.82 22.28
CA GLU A 252 -15.13 -7.94 23.27
C GLU A 252 -16.20 -6.87 23.06
N ARG A 253 -15.81 -5.62 22.83
CA ARG A 253 -16.75 -4.49 22.81
C ARG A 253 -17.51 -4.32 21.51
N LEU A 254 -16.89 -4.66 20.37
CA LEU A 254 -17.47 -4.40 19.05
C LEU A 254 -17.57 -5.65 18.19
N TYR A 255 -16.47 -6.40 18.02
CA TYR A 255 -16.47 -7.52 17.08
C TYR A 255 -17.41 -8.66 17.50
N THR A 256 -17.44 -9.02 18.79
CA THR A 256 -18.31 -10.09 19.30
C THR A 256 -19.80 -9.71 19.18
N PRO A 257 -20.24 -8.49 19.57
CA PRO A 257 -21.60 -8.03 19.29
C PRO A 257 -21.94 -7.97 17.79
N TYR A 258 -21.04 -7.47 16.95
CA TYR A 258 -21.22 -7.44 15.50
C TYR A 258 -21.39 -8.84 14.91
N LYS A 259 -20.57 -9.82 15.33
CA LYS A 259 -20.72 -11.21 14.90
C LYS A 259 -22.01 -11.85 15.41
N LYS A 260 -22.48 -11.47 16.60
CA LYS A 260 -23.75 -11.92 17.15
C LYS A 260 -24.94 -11.39 16.34
N LEU A 261 -24.91 -10.12 15.91
CA LEU A 261 -25.94 -9.53 15.06
C LEU A 261 -26.23 -10.41 13.82
N PHE A 262 -25.20 -10.77 13.06
CA PHE A 262 -25.38 -11.60 11.85
C PHE A 262 -25.56 -13.10 12.13
N LYS A 263 -25.38 -13.53 13.38
CA LYS A 263 -25.80 -14.87 13.79
C LYS A 263 -27.31 -14.90 14.04
N ASP A 264 -27.83 -13.85 14.67
CA ASP A 264 -29.24 -13.72 15.01
C ASP A 264 -30.08 -13.27 13.80
N PHE A 265 -29.49 -12.48 12.88
CA PHE A 265 -30.10 -11.96 11.65
C PHE A 265 -29.19 -12.22 10.43
N PRO A 266 -29.08 -13.47 9.95
CA PRO A 266 -28.17 -13.84 8.87
C PRO A 266 -28.51 -13.19 7.52
N ASP A 267 -29.80 -12.93 7.26
CA ASP A 267 -30.27 -12.35 6.00
C ASP A 267 -29.81 -10.89 5.80
N GLU A 268 -29.41 -10.21 6.89
CA GLU A 268 -28.89 -8.84 6.86
C GLU A 268 -27.46 -8.75 6.31
N LEU A 269 -26.73 -9.87 6.25
CA LEU A 269 -25.32 -9.88 5.82
C LEU A 269 -25.17 -9.42 4.37
N GLN A 270 -26.16 -9.69 3.51
CA GLN A 270 -26.12 -9.32 2.09
C GLN A 270 -26.21 -7.81 1.85
N TYR A 271 -26.75 -7.05 2.82
CA TYR A 271 -26.87 -5.61 2.73
C TYR A 271 -25.64 -4.88 3.26
N GLN A 272 -24.65 -5.59 3.81
CA GLN A 272 -23.45 -4.97 4.36
C GLN A 272 -22.55 -4.43 3.25
N PRO A 273 -22.00 -3.20 3.40
CA PRO A 273 -21.05 -2.64 2.44
C PRO A 273 -19.75 -3.45 2.39
N PHE A 274 -19.31 -3.95 3.54
CA PHE A 274 -18.17 -4.84 3.71
C PHE A 274 -18.34 -5.63 5.01
N ILE A 275 -17.67 -6.77 5.11
CA ILE A 275 -17.67 -7.56 6.35
C ILE A 275 -16.48 -7.16 7.22
N VAL A 276 -16.72 -6.88 8.50
CA VAL A 276 -15.63 -6.65 9.45
C VAL A 276 -15.11 -7.98 9.99
N GLU A 277 -13.79 -8.17 9.99
CA GLU A 277 -13.14 -9.35 10.53
C GLU A 277 -11.86 -9.00 11.28
N MET A 278 -11.59 -9.71 12.38
CA MET A 278 -10.31 -9.57 13.06
C MET A 278 -9.22 -10.26 12.24
N LYS A 279 -8.13 -9.54 11.97
CA LYS A 279 -6.98 -10.12 11.29
C LYS A 279 -6.37 -11.23 12.16
N PRO A 280 -6.17 -12.44 11.60
CA PRO A 280 -5.65 -13.56 12.39
C PRO A 280 -4.17 -13.37 12.68
N PHE A 281 -3.84 -13.10 13.94
CA PHE A 281 -2.46 -12.99 14.41
C PHE A 281 -1.92 -14.32 14.91
N GLN A 282 -0.63 -14.53 14.67
CA GLN A 282 0.16 -15.59 15.28
C GLN A 282 1.24 -14.99 16.18
N LEU A 283 1.80 -15.79 17.08
CA LEU A 283 2.99 -15.39 17.82
C LEU A 283 4.17 -15.20 16.87
N GLY A 284 5.11 -14.31 17.18
CA GLY A 284 6.19 -13.91 16.28
C GLY A 284 7.11 -15.03 15.80
N TYR A 285 7.11 -16.18 16.49
CA TYR A 285 7.79 -17.40 16.05
C TYR A 285 6.96 -18.33 15.15
N GLY A 286 5.70 -17.98 14.86
CA GLY A 286 4.76 -18.71 14.00
C GLY A 286 5.06 -18.59 12.50
N ILE A 287 6.30 -18.25 12.14
CA ILE A 287 6.76 -17.96 10.78
C ILE A 287 6.45 -19.11 9.82
N ASP A 288 6.85 -20.34 10.19
CA ASP A 288 6.64 -21.52 9.36
C ASP A 288 5.15 -21.82 9.13
N MET A 289 4.32 -21.56 10.15
CA MET A 289 2.87 -21.74 10.03
C MET A 289 2.25 -20.71 9.08
N MET A 290 2.76 -19.46 9.12
CA MET A 290 2.35 -18.45 8.15
C MET A 290 2.60 -18.95 6.72
N PHE A 291 3.84 -19.30 6.38
CA PHE A 291 4.21 -19.71 5.02
C PHE A 291 3.58 -21.02 4.56
N LYS A 292 3.48 -22.03 5.44
CA LYS A 292 3.07 -23.38 5.05
C LYS A 292 1.55 -23.60 5.12
N GLN A 293 0.83 -22.82 5.94
CA GLN A 293 -0.58 -23.09 6.23
C GLN A 293 -1.49 -21.88 6.01
N ILE A 294 -1.05 -20.66 6.33
CA ILE A 294 -1.94 -19.49 6.28
C ILE A 294 -1.89 -18.83 4.90
N LEU A 295 -0.70 -18.41 4.45
CA LEU A 295 -0.55 -17.67 3.18
C LEU A 295 -1.12 -18.42 1.96
N PRO A 296 -0.92 -19.75 1.79
CA PRO A 296 -1.46 -20.47 0.63
C PRO A 296 -2.99 -20.56 0.59
N ASN A 297 -3.68 -20.29 1.70
CA ASN A 297 -5.13 -20.43 1.84
C ASN A 297 -5.85 -19.08 1.97
N LEU A 298 -5.14 -17.95 1.75
CA LEU A 298 -5.75 -16.62 1.75
C LEU A 298 -6.68 -16.45 0.56
N LYS A 299 -7.74 -15.67 0.77
CA LYS A 299 -8.74 -15.36 -0.26
C LYS A 299 -8.44 -14.04 -0.99
N HIS A 300 -7.53 -13.25 -0.45
CA HIS A 300 -7.07 -11.96 -0.98
C HIS A 300 -5.58 -12.03 -1.33
N GLY A 301 -5.09 -11.02 -2.05
CA GLY A 301 -3.67 -10.87 -2.33
C GLY A 301 -2.85 -10.66 -1.07
N ASN A 302 -1.60 -11.11 -1.10
CA ASN A 302 -0.63 -10.97 -0.02
C ASN A 302 0.74 -10.66 -0.63
N ASP A 303 1.45 -9.67 -0.07
CA ASP A 303 2.76 -9.25 -0.55
C ASP A 303 3.86 -9.35 0.53
N GLY A 304 3.60 -10.13 1.60
CA GLY A 304 4.58 -10.39 2.66
C GLY A 304 3.97 -10.60 4.04
N LEU A 305 4.69 -10.13 5.07
CA LEU A 305 4.34 -10.31 6.49
C LEU A 305 4.45 -8.97 7.24
N ILE A 306 3.59 -8.80 8.24
CA ILE A 306 3.67 -7.70 9.21
C ILE A 306 4.00 -8.28 10.58
N PHE A 307 5.04 -7.75 11.22
CA PHE A 307 5.38 -8.00 12.60
C PHE A 307 5.04 -6.78 13.42
N THR A 308 4.19 -6.92 14.44
CA THR A 308 3.80 -5.82 15.32
C THR A 308 4.19 -6.17 16.75
N CYS A 309 4.99 -5.30 17.38
CA CYS A 309 5.41 -5.52 18.76
C CYS A 309 4.19 -5.50 19.70
N ARG A 310 4.11 -6.50 20.58
CA ARG A 310 3.02 -6.64 21.55
C ARG A 310 3.08 -5.54 22.61
N ASN A 311 4.28 -5.25 23.10
CA ASN A 311 4.45 -4.52 24.36
C ASN A 311 4.54 -3.00 24.19
N THR A 312 4.66 -2.50 22.96
CA THR A 312 4.78 -1.06 22.70
C THR A 312 3.42 -0.39 22.55
N ALA A 313 3.34 0.85 23.05
CA ALA A 313 2.21 1.73 22.78
C ALA A 313 2.09 2.02 21.28
N TYR A 314 0.87 2.28 20.81
CA TYR A 314 0.60 2.69 19.45
C TYR A 314 1.18 4.09 19.19
N LYS A 315 1.94 4.26 18.10
CA LYS A 315 2.56 5.55 17.74
C LYS A 315 2.04 6.07 16.41
N HIS A 316 1.71 7.36 16.38
CA HIS A 316 1.37 8.03 15.14
C HIS A 316 2.59 8.20 14.23
N GLY A 317 2.41 8.05 12.91
CA GLY A 317 3.52 8.16 11.96
C GLY A 317 4.45 6.95 12.01
N THR A 318 5.72 7.12 11.66
CA THR A 318 6.66 5.98 11.57
C THR A 318 6.86 5.31 12.93
N ASP A 319 6.58 4.01 13.00
CA ASP A 319 6.81 3.18 14.19
C ASP A 319 7.92 2.17 13.90
N PRO A 320 9.08 2.27 14.58
CA PRO A 320 10.18 1.32 14.38
C PRO A 320 9.85 -0.09 14.86
N HIS A 321 8.77 -0.30 15.62
CA HIS A 321 8.36 -1.61 16.14
C HIS A 321 7.23 -2.27 15.35
N ILE A 322 6.82 -1.67 14.22
CA ILE A 322 5.96 -2.34 13.23
C ILE A 322 6.81 -2.58 12.00
N LEU A 323 7.07 -3.84 11.70
CA LEU A 323 8.01 -4.25 10.67
C LEU A 323 7.25 -4.85 9.50
N LYS A 324 7.48 -4.34 8.29
CA LYS A 324 7.00 -4.94 7.05
C LYS A 324 8.11 -5.76 6.41
N TRP A 325 7.90 -7.06 6.35
CA TRP A 325 8.76 -7.96 5.60
C TRP A 325 8.12 -8.24 4.24
N LYS A 326 8.91 -8.16 3.18
CA LYS A 326 8.54 -8.60 1.84
C LYS A 326 9.55 -9.64 1.36
N PRO A 327 9.12 -10.64 0.59
CA PRO A 327 10.05 -11.53 -0.08
C PRO A 327 11.08 -10.71 -0.88
N PRO A 328 12.38 -11.03 -0.83
CA PRO A 328 13.41 -10.30 -1.57
C PRO A 328 13.10 -10.17 -3.07
N GLU A 329 12.46 -11.17 -3.65
CA GLU A 329 12.01 -11.22 -5.04
C GLU A 329 10.93 -10.16 -5.39
N GLU A 330 10.19 -9.66 -4.40
CA GLU A 330 9.19 -8.58 -4.52
C GLU A 330 9.82 -7.18 -4.40
N ASN A 331 11.11 -7.08 -4.08
CA ASN A 331 11.84 -5.81 -4.11
C ASN A 331 12.28 -5.51 -5.54
N THR A 332 11.39 -4.88 -6.28
CA THR A 332 11.59 -4.55 -7.68
C THR A 332 11.99 -3.08 -7.87
N ILE A 333 12.67 -2.82 -8.98
CA ILE A 333 13.04 -1.48 -9.44
C ILE A 333 12.67 -1.36 -10.91
N ASP A 334 12.00 -0.27 -11.28
CA ASP A 334 11.77 0.01 -12.69
C ASP A 334 12.97 0.77 -13.27
N LEU A 335 13.62 0.18 -14.27
CA LEU A 335 14.84 0.68 -14.91
C LEU A 335 14.63 0.78 -16.42
N ARG A 336 15.43 1.58 -17.09
CA ARG A 336 15.40 1.67 -18.55
C ARG A 336 16.33 0.65 -19.17
N LEU A 337 15.81 -0.20 -20.04
CA LEU A 337 16.58 -1.22 -20.75
C LEU A 337 17.26 -0.62 -21.99
N LYS A 338 18.55 -0.88 -22.15
CA LYS A 338 19.30 -0.61 -23.37
C LYS A 338 19.97 -1.88 -23.87
N LEU A 339 19.71 -2.24 -25.12
CA LEU A 339 20.26 -3.42 -25.78
C LEU A 339 21.35 -2.99 -26.76
N THR A 340 22.51 -3.62 -26.67
CA THR A 340 23.60 -3.47 -27.64
C THR A 340 23.86 -4.81 -28.30
N PHE A 341 23.61 -4.86 -29.61
CA PHE A 341 23.78 -6.06 -30.43
C PHE A 341 25.19 -6.10 -31.03
N PRO A 342 25.82 -7.27 -31.11
CA PRO A 342 27.12 -7.41 -31.77
C PRO A 342 27.00 -7.24 -33.29
N THR A 343 28.08 -6.76 -33.90
CA THR A 343 28.24 -6.79 -35.36
C THR A 343 29.03 -8.04 -35.72
N VAL A 344 28.54 -8.81 -36.68
CA VAL A 344 29.14 -10.06 -37.15
C VAL A 344 29.54 -9.95 -38.62
N GLU A 345 30.59 -10.69 -38.99
CA GLU A 345 31.01 -10.83 -40.38
C GLU A 345 30.16 -11.89 -41.09
N PRO A 346 29.74 -11.67 -42.35
CA PRO A 346 28.99 -12.68 -43.09
C PRO A 346 29.79 -13.96 -43.30
N ASP A 347 29.15 -15.10 -43.09
CA ASP A 347 29.73 -16.41 -43.33
C ASP A 347 29.81 -16.78 -44.83
N GLU A 348 30.36 -17.95 -45.15
CA GLU A 348 30.50 -18.38 -46.56
C GLU A 348 29.16 -18.59 -47.28
N TRP A 349 28.09 -18.90 -46.55
CA TRP A 349 26.75 -19.09 -47.12
C TRP A 349 26.06 -17.75 -47.36
N GLU A 350 26.09 -16.87 -46.37
CA GLU A 350 25.52 -15.51 -46.44
C GLU A 350 26.18 -14.68 -47.55
N ARG A 351 27.50 -14.84 -47.75
CA ARG A 351 28.21 -14.22 -48.89
C ARG A 351 27.73 -14.73 -50.24
N LYS A 352 27.38 -16.02 -50.35
CA LYS A 352 26.80 -16.59 -51.58
C LYS A 352 25.39 -16.10 -51.83
N GLU A 353 24.64 -15.78 -50.78
CA GLU A 353 23.32 -15.15 -50.87
C GLU A 353 23.38 -13.62 -51.08
N GLY A 354 24.58 -13.04 -51.09
CA GLY A 354 24.83 -11.65 -51.46
C GLY A 354 25.06 -10.69 -50.28
N ILE A 355 25.07 -11.19 -49.04
CA ILE A 355 25.41 -10.40 -47.85
C ILE A 355 26.93 -10.35 -47.74
N THR A 356 27.52 -9.20 -48.05
CA THR A 356 28.98 -9.05 -48.21
C THR A 356 29.64 -8.16 -47.16
N GLU A 357 28.84 -7.34 -46.48
CA GLU A 357 29.26 -6.39 -45.44
C GLU A 357 28.83 -6.87 -44.05
N PRO A 358 29.57 -6.50 -42.98
CA PRO A 358 29.18 -6.81 -41.60
C PRO A 358 27.77 -6.31 -41.26
N PHE A 359 27.02 -7.13 -40.53
CA PHE A 359 25.65 -6.80 -40.13
C PHE A 359 25.44 -6.97 -38.63
N VAL A 360 24.36 -6.39 -38.12
CA VAL A 360 24.00 -6.48 -36.70
C VAL A 360 23.27 -7.80 -36.47
N ASP A 361 23.81 -8.62 -35.57
CA ASP A 361 23.21 -9.88 -35.16
C ASP A 361 22.13 -9.62 -34.10
N TYR A 362 20.88 -9.71 -34.52
CA TYR A 362 19.70 -9.59 -33.65
C TYR A 362 19.25 -10.95 -33.07
N ASP A 363 19.86 -12.05 -33.49
CA ASP A 363 19.46 -13.39 -33.06
C ASP A 363 20.20 -13.83 -31.80
N SER A 364 21.48 -13.47 -31.66
CA SER A 364 22.26 -13.70 -30.45
C SER A 364 21.76 -12.87 -29.27
N VAL A 365 21.98 -13.38 -28.05
CA VAL A 365 21.66 -12.65 -26.82
C VAL A 365 22.45 -11.33 -26.76
N PRO A 366 21.79 -10.16 -26.76
CA PRO A 366 22.48 -8.88 -26.75
C PRO A 366 23.13 -8.58 -25.40
N LYS A 367 24.08 -7.66 -25.39
CA LYS A 367 24.47 -7.01 -24.13
C LYS A 367 23.31 -6.12 -23.66
N ALA A 368 22.73 -6.46 -22.52
CA ALA A 368 21.62 -5.73 -21.93
C ALA A 368 22.08 -4.90 -20.74
N GLU A 369 21.85 -3.59 -20.78
CA GLU A 369 22.25 -2.63 -19.77
C GLU A 369 21.03 -1.93 -19.19
N LEU A 370 21.06 -1.65 -17.89
CA LEU A 370 20.00 -0.98 -17.15
C LEU A 370 20.43 0.45 -16.83
N PHE A 371 19.49 1.38 -16.96
CA PHE A 371 19.71 2.80 -16.70
C PHE A 371 18.69 3.34 -15.69
N VAL A 372 19.17 4.18 -14.78
CA VAL A 372 18.37 4.85 -13.74
C VAL A 372 18.07 6.30 -14.13
N TYR A 373 16.92 6.81 -13.70
CA TYR A 373 16.50 8.17 -13.96
C TYR A 373 17.10 9.17 -12.95
N LYS A 374 17.66 10.29 -13.44
CA LYS A 374 18.31 11.35 -12.61
C LYS A 374 17.52 12.65 -12.51
N GLY A 375 16.40 12.77 -13.22
CA GLY A 375 15.65 14.03 -13.33
C GLY A 375 15.78 14.65 -14.73
N ASP A 376 15.02 15.72 -14.96
CA ASP A 376 14.90 16.40 -16.27
C ASP A 376 16.10 17.34 -16.56
N GLY A 377 17.32 16.81 -16.43
CA GLY A 377 18.57 17.48 -16.77
C GLY A 377 19.12 17.05 -18.15
N PRO A 378 20.28 17.62 -18.56
CA PRO A 378 20.93 17.25 -19.83
C PRO A 378 21.34 15.77 -19.88
N GLU A 379 21.72 15.18 -18.74
CA GLU A 379 21.97 13.75 -18.58
C GLU A 379 20.81 13.11 -17.81
N LYS A 380 19.72 12.84 -18.55
CA LYS A 380 18.47 12.33 -17.97
C LYS A 380 18.61 10.95 -17.32
N TYR A 381 19.51 10.12 -17.86
CA TYR A 381 19.74 8.75 -17.46
C TYR A 381 21.22 8.48 -17.17
N GLU A 382 21.49 7.62 -16.19
CA GLU A 382 22.83 7.12 -15.87
C GLU A 382 22.82 5.60 -15.89
N ARG A 383 23.93 5.02 -16.38
CA ARG A 383 24.12 3.57 -16.38
C ARG A 383 24.06 3.08 -14.93
N PHE A 384 23.23 2.09 -14.68
CA PHE A 384 23.04 1.47 -13.38
C PHE A 384 23.81 0.16 -13.27
N ASP A 385 23.45 -0.85 -14.06
CA ASP A 385 24.03 -2.20 -13.98
C ASP A 385 23.76 -2.99 -15.28
N ASP A 386 24.25 -4.22 -15.39
CA ASP A 386 23.93 -5.13 -16.48
C ASP A 386 22.68 -5.98 -16.15
N LEU A 387 21.82 -6.20 -17.15
CA LEU A 387 20.69 -7.13 -17.06
C LEU A 387 21.14 -8.50 -17.54
N TYR A 388 20.96 -9.53 -16.71
CA TYR A 388 21.24 -10.90 -17.12
C TYR A 388 20.03 -11.48 -17.85
N ILE A 389 20.24 -11.96 -19.07
CA ILE A 389 19.23 -12.61 -19.93
C ILE A 389 19.80 -13.96 -20.38
N THR A 390 19.01 -15.04 -20.25
CA THR A 390 19.40 -16.36 -20.79
C THR A 390 18.97 -16.50 -22.26
N GLU A 391 19.55 -17.46 -22.98
CA GLU A 391 19.14 -17.76 -24.36
C GLU A 391 17.64 -18.07 -24.47
N GLU A 392 17.09 -18.87 -23.56
CA GLU A 392 15.65 -19.18 -23.48
C GLU A 392 14.78 -17.93 -23.26
N GLU A 393 15.21 -17.03 -22.37
CA GLU A 393 14.53 -15.75 -22.14
C GLU A 393 14.61 -14.85 -23.37
N TRP A 394 15.74 -14.85 -24.07
CA TRP A 394 15.90 -14.08 -25.28
C TRP A 394 15.00 -14.56 -26.41
N GLU A 395 14.88 -15.87 -26.64
CA GLU A 395 13.91 -16.42 -27.59
C GLU A 395 12.47 -16.03 -27.24
N THR A 396 12.14 -16.06 -25.95
CA THR A 396 10.84 -15.63 -25.44
C THR A 396 10.58 -14.15 -25.73
N LEU A 397 11.60 -13.29 -25.54
CA LEU A 397 11.53 -11.85 -25.80
C LEU A 397 11.42 -11.54 -27.30
N LYS A 398 12.14 -12.24 -28.17
CA LYS A 398 12.01 -12.13 -29.63
C LYS A 398 10.58 -12.47 -30.09
N GLY A 399 9.97 -13.48 -29.46
CA GLY A 399 8.59 -13.90 -29.73
C GLY A 399 7.51 -12.84 -29.44
N LEU A 400 7.82 -11.77 -28.70
CA LEU A 400 6.88 -10.66 -28.45
C LEU A 400 6.60 -9.83 -29.71
N ASN A 401 7.52 -9.84 -30.69
CA ASN A 401 7.46 -9.04 -31.92
C ASN A 401 7.24 -7.52 -31.68
N ASP A 402 7.72 -7.02 -30.55
CA ASP A 402 7.67 -5.63 -30.14
C ASP A 402 9.09 -5.05 -30.01
N PRO A 403 9.31 -3.76 -30.28
CA PRO A 403 10.58 -3.11 -29.95
C PRO A 403 10.88 -3.24 -28.46
N LEU A 404 12.05 -3.77 -28.10
CA LEU A 404 12.43 -4.01 -26.70
C LEU A 404 13.36 -2.93 -26.14
N ASN A 405 14.17 -2.33 -27.01
CA ASN A 405 15.17 -1.34 -26.62
C ASN A 405 14.51 -0.04 -26.13
N ASP A 406 15.17 0.63 -25.18
CA ASP A 406 14.75 1.91 -24.58
C ASP A 406 13.43 1.90 -23.80
N ARG A 407 12.87 0.71 -23.51
CA ARG A 407 11.66 0.54 -22.69
C ARG A 407 11.96 0.52 -21.20
N ILE A 408 10.94 0.82 -20.40
CA ILE A 408 11.00 0.66 -18.95
C ILE A 408 10.66 -0.78 -18.59
N VAL A 409 11.51 -1.38 -17.77
CA VAL A 409 11.40 -2.77 -17.32
C VAL A 409 11.44 -2.81 -15.81
N GLU A 410 10.59 -3.64 -15.22
CA GLU A 410 10.64 -3.95 -13.79
C GLU A 410 11.65 -5.08 -13.58
N CYS A 411 12.61 -4.87 -12.69
CA CYS A 411 13.70 -5.81 -12.42
C CYS A 411 13.84 -6.12 -10.94
N ASN A 412 14.32 -7.32 -10.62
CA ASN A 412 14.75 -7.70 -9.27
C ASN A 412 16.13 -8.36 -9.30
N GLN A 413 16.72 -8.61 -8.12
CA GLN A 413 17.96 -9.38 -8.00
C GLN A 413 17.67 -10.84 -7.64
N ASP A 414 18.28 -11.76 -8.37
CA ASP A 414 18.25 -13.19 -8.03
C ASP A 414 19.17 -13.53 -6.83
N ASP A 415 19.20 -14.80 -6.46
CA ASP A 415 20.04 -15.29 -5.37
C ASP A 415 21.54 -15.07 -5.62
N GLN A 416 21.95 -15.06 -6.90
CA GLN A 416 23.32 -14.77 -7.35
C GLN A 416 23.60 -13.27 -7.49
N ARG A 417 22.65 -12.41 -7.10
CA ARG A 417 22.71 -10.94 -7.21
C ARG A 417 22.80 -10.42 -8.64
N ARG A 418 22.27 -11.18 -9.60
CA ARG A 418 22.13 -10.73 -10.99
C ARG A 418 20.77 -10.08 -11.16
N TRP A 419 20.71 -8.97 -11.90
CA TRP A 419 19.44 -8.34 -12.24
C TRP A 419 18.69 -9.17 -13.27
N ARG A 420 17.40 -9.40 -13.02
CA ARG A 420 16.51 -10.19 -13.86
C ARG A 420 15.30 -9.37 -14.26
N LEU A 421 14.83 -9.59 -15.49
CA LEU A 421 13.64 -8.95 -16.02
C LEU A 421 12.40 -9.66 -15.46
N LEU A 422 11.47 -8.88 -14.90
CA LEU A 422 10.18 -9.39 -14.46
C LEU A 422 9.09 -9.09 -15.50
N ARG A 423 8.99 -7.83 -15.94
CA ARG A 423 8.02 -7.40 -16.96
C ARG A 423 8.37 -6.05 -17.57
N PHE A 424 7.73 -5.72 -18.68
CA PHE A 424 7.71 -4.36 -19.22
C PHE A 424 6.71 -3.48 -18.47
N ARG A 425 7.04 -2.19 -18.35
CA ARG A 425 6.28 -1.16 -17.63
C ARG A 425 5.84 -0.07 -18.59
N ASP A 426 4.98 -0.44 -19.53
CA ASP A 426 4.46 0.51 -20.54
C ASP A 426 3.52 1.56 -19.93
N ASP A 427 3.08 1.36 -18.69
CA ASP A 427 2.38 2.35 -17.87
C ASP A 427 3.29 3.53 -17.43
N LYS A 428 4.61 3.37 -17.55
CA LYS A 428 5.60 4.34 -17.08
C LYS A 428 6.33 5.02 -18.22
N LYS A 429 6.39 6.34 -18.15
CA LYS A 429 7.20 7.16 -19.07
C LYS A 429 8.69 7.16 -18.71
N GLU A 430 9.01 7.03 -17.43
CA GLU A 430 10.38 7.13 -16.92
C GLU A 430 10.67 6.01 -15.92
N ALA A 431 11.94 5.62 -15.82
CA ALA A 431 12.43 4.72 -14.79
C ALA A 431 12.27 5.33 -13.38
N ASN A 432 12.47 4.51 -12.35
CA ASN A 432 12.55 5.01 -10.99
C ASN A 432 13.71 6.02 -10.84
N HIS A 433 13.45 7.09 -10.08
CA HIS A 433 14.46 8.08 -9.76
C HIS A 433 15.57 7.46 -8.90
N THR A 434 16.80 7.96 -9.05
CA THR A 434 18.00 7.45 -8.35
C THR A 434 17.83 7.34 -6.83
N SER A 435 17.09 8.27 -6.20
CA SER A 435 16.77 8.20 -4.77
C SER A 435 15.90 6.99 -4.40
N THR A 436 14.91 6.67 -5.23
CA THR A 436 14.05 5.49 -5.06
C THR A 436 14.88 4.22 -5.22
N VAL A 437 15.72 4.15 -6.27
CA VAL A 437 16.61 3.01 -6.50
C VAL A 437 17.53 2.79 -5.30
N THR A 438 18.16 3.85 -4.78
CA THR A 438 19.03 3.79 -3.60
C THR A 438 18.28 3.23 -2.38
N SER A 439 17.05 3.67 -2.15
CA SER A 439 16.23 3.21 -1.01
C SER A 439 15.85 1.72 -1.13
N VAL A 440 15.57 1.25 -2.35
CA VAL A 440 15.30 -0.17 -2.60
C VAL A 440 16.58 -1.00 -2.46
N LEU A 441 17.72 -0.50 -2.94
CA LEU A 441 19.02 -1.18 -2.79
C LEU A 441 19.43 -1.36 -1.33
N GLU A 442 19.18 -0.37 -0.47
CA GLU A 442 19.39 -0.51 0.98
C GLU A 442 18.54 -1.67 1.54
N SER A 443 17.28 -1.76 1.11
CA SER A 443 16.37 -2.86 1.50
C SER A 443 16.83 -4.22 0.97
N ILE A 444 17.42 -4.27 -0.23
CA ILE A 444 17.99 -5.50 -0.82
C ILE A 444 19.29 -5.91 -0.11
N LYS A 445 20.13 -4.95 0.30
CA LYS A 445 21.39 -5.24 1.00
C LYS A 445 21.14 -5.91 2.35
N ASP A 446 20.15 -5.42 3.09
CA ASP A 446 19.75 -5.97 4.38
C ASP A 446 18.70 -7.09 4.26
N ARG A 447 18.57 -7.69 3.06
CA ARG A 447 17.57 -8.71 2.75
C ARG A 447 17.58 -9.85 3.76
N VAL A 448 16.36 -10.25 4.12
CA VAL A 448 16.07 -11.44 4.90
C VAL A 448 15.17 -12.31 4.03
N SER A 449 15.65 -13.49 3.66
CA SER A 449 14.87 -14.44 2.87
C SER A 449 13.83 -15.18 3.72
N VAL A 450 12.90 -15.88 3.07
CA VAL A 450 12.00 -16.83 3.76
C VAL A 450 12.81 -17.85 4.57
N LYS A 451 13.91 -18.35 4.00
CA LYS A 451 14.80 -19.30 4.67
C LYS A 451 15.44 -18.69 5.92
N ASP A 452 15.94 -17.44 5.85
CA ASP A 452 16.50 -16.75 7.03
C ASP A 452 15.45 -16.62 8.15
N LEU A 453 14.21 -16.27 7.81
CA LEU A 453 13.10 -16.18 8.77
C LEU A 453 12.78 -17.54 9.41
N SER A 454 12.66 -18.59 8.59
CA SER A 454 12.41 -19.96 9.06
C SER A 454 13.54 -20.49 9.95
N ASP A 455 14.80 -20.25 9.57
CA ASP A 455 15.96 -20.66 10.36
C ASP A 455 16.00 -19.94 11.73
N ALA A 456 15.55 -18.69 11.79
CA ALA A 456 15.47 -17.91 13.03
C ALA A 456 14.28 -18.30 13.94
N ALA A 457 13.22 -18.90 13.38
CA ALA A 457 11.95 -19.14 14.09
C ALA A 457 12.13 -19.97 15.38
N GLY A 458 13.02 -20.98 15.37
CA GLY A 458 13.32 -21.80 16.54
C GLY A 458 13.93 -20.99 17.68
N HIS A 459 14.92 -20.15 17.39
CA HIS A 459 15.56 -19.29 18.38
C HIS A 459 14.60 -18.25 18.95
N ILE A 460 13.76 -17.64 18.11
CA ILE A 460 12.73 -16.67 18.55
C ILE A 460 11.75 -17.35 19.51
N ARG A 461 11.29 -18.57 19.18
CA ARG A 461 10.37 -19.35 20.02
C ARG A 461 10.97 -19.63 21.40
N ASP A 462 12.22 -20.11 21.44
CA ASP A 462 12.85 -20.54 22.68
C ASP A 462 13.08 -19.34 23.63
N ASN A 463 13.48 -18.18 23.07
CA ASN A 463 13.58 -16.93 23.85
C ASN A 463 12.21 -16.42 24.33
N TRP A 464 11.18 -16.48 23.48
CA TRP A 464 9.82 -16.11 23.88
C TRP A 464 9.34 -16.98 25.06
N LYS A 465 9.51 -18.30 24.97
CA LYS A 465 9.15 -19.24 26.05
C LYS A 465 9.93 -18.96 27.33
N ALA A 466 11.22 -18.63 27.22
CA ALA A 466 12.04 -18.26 28.37
C ALA A 466 11.56 -16.97 29.05
N ARG A 467 11.10 -15.97 28.29
CA ARG A 467 10.47 -14.76 28.85
C ARG A 467 9.14 -15.06 29.51
N ALA A 468 8.25 -15.78 28.84
CA ALA A 468 6.94 -16.15 29.37
C ALA A 468 7.05 -16.92 30.69
N ALA A 469 8.02 -17.83 30.81
CA ALA A 469 8.28 -18.57 32.05
C ALA A 469 8.78 -17.68 33.21
N ARG A 470 9.45 -16.56 32.92
CA ARG A 470 9.90 -15.59 33.94
C ARG A 470 8.77 -14.68 34.41
N GLU A 471 7.82 -14.38 33.53
CA GLU A 471 6.64 -13.54 33.83
C GLU A 471 5.51 -14.32 34.50
N ALA A 472 5.51 -15.65 34.39
CA ALA A 472 4.51 -16.49 35.04
C ALA A 472 4.55 -16.28 36.58
N PRO A 473 3.41 -16.01 37.23
CA PRO A 473 3.36 -15.86 38.67
C PRO A 473 3.87 -17.13 39.33
N ARG A 474 4.83 -16.99 40.25
CA ARG A 474 5.32 -18.14 41.02
C ARG A 474 4.16 -18.72 41.82
N PRO A 475 4.02 -20.05 41.91
CA PRO A 475 3.00 -20.64 42.75
C PRO A 475 3.18 -20.13 44.19
N PRO A 476 2.06 -19.87 44.91
CA PRO A 476 2.13 -19.44 46.30
C PRO A 476 2.93 -20.47 47.11
N ARG A 477 3.85 -19.98 47.95
CA ARG A 477 4.70 -20.81 48.82
C ARG A 477 3.91 -21.43 49.96
#